data_AF-A0A9D1EV81-F1
#
_entry.id   AF-A0A9D1EV81-F1
#
_cell.length_a   1.000
_cell.length_b   1.000
_cell.length_c   1.000
_cell.angle_alpha   90.00
_cell.angle_beta   90.00
_cell.angle_gamma   90.00
#
_symmetry.space_group_name_H-M   'P 1'
#
loop_
_entity.id
_entity.type
_entity.pdbx_description
1 polymer ?
#
loop_
_entity_poly.entity_id
_entity_poly.type
_entity_poly.pdbx_seq_one_letter_code
_entity_poly.pdbx_strand_id
1 'polypeptide(L)'
;MRHRPLLFFFFFVSLVCIIQYLRGSLDLPPCPFEDRETVILEGTIHNLELTQDGVRLILNRLGTVPGETEDPPVLFQKSTAILVYPDEQAKLQIGNRIRVQGTARPFEEASNPGQFDQKAYQASRGLSFQIQEARTEVLEESVSFLKQGLFVIRRALYTAAKGLGDQETAGVVAAMVLGERSLMAQETKNLYKSGGISHILAISGLHISMIGMALYRLLRRAFGGFWLP
;
A
#
# COMPACT_ATOMS: atom_id res chain seq x y z
N MET A 1 -31.85 22.24 20.68
CA MET A 1 -30.63 21.47 20.39
C MET A 1 -29.88 22.11 19.22
N ARG A 2 -28.75 22.79 19.47
CA ARG A 2 -27.95 23.41 18.40
C ARG A 2 -27.21 22.31 17.64
N HIS A 3 -27.68 21.98 16.44
CA HIS A 3 -26.87 21.24 15.47
C HIS A 3 -25.59 22.04 15.23
N ARG A 4 -24.42 21.46 15.55
CA ARG A 4 -23.10 22.04 15.25
C ARG A 4 -22.48 21.29 14.06
N PRO A 5 -23.06 21.40 12.84
CA PRO A 5 -22.54 20.71 11.66
C PRO A 5 -21.11 21.15 11.31
N LEU A 6 -20.76 22.40 11.64
CA LEU A 6 -19.42 22.95 11.47
C LEU A 6 -18.35 22.20 12.29
N LEU A 7 -18.68 21.73 13.49
CA LEU A 7 -17.72 21.05 14.37
C LEU A 7 -17.39 19.64 13.84
N PHE A 8 -18.38 18.96 13.26
CA PHE A 8 -18.18 17.69 12.56
C PHE A 8 -17.43 17.86 11.23
N PHE A 9 -17.69 18.95 10.49
CA PHE A 9 -16.92 19.26 9.28
C PHE A 9 -15.45 19.51 9.61
N PHE A 10 -15.15 20.28 10.67
CA PHE A 10 -13.78 20.48 11.13
C PHE A 10 -13.11 19.20 11.61
N PHE A 11 -13.83 18.34 12.34
CA PHE A 11 -13.30 17.03 12.74
C PHE A 11 -13.03 16.13 11.53
N PHE A 12 -13.91 16.17 10.52
CA PHE A 12 -13.76 15.40 9.30
C PHE A 12 -12.59 15.88 8.43
N VAL A 13 -12.46 17.20 8.23
CA VAL A 13 -11.32 17.80 7.51
C VAL A 13 -10.02 17.54 8.27
N SER A 14 -10.02 17.67 9.60
CA SER A 14 -8.91 17.28 10.47
C SER A 14 -8.55 15.81 10.29
N LEU A 15 -9.53 14.91 10.30
CA LEU A 15 -9.31 13.47 10.11
C LEU A 15 -8.75 13.17 8.71
N VAL A 16 -9.26 13.79 7.65
CA VAL A 16 -8.76 13.62 6.28
C VAL A 16 -7.34 14.18 6.14
N CYS A 17 -7.06 15.35 6.71
CA CYS A 17 -5.71 15.91 6.77
C CYS A 17 -4.77 15.03 7.58
N ILE A 18 -5.23 14.46 8.69
CA ILE A 18 -4.46 13.49 9.51
C ILE A 18 -4.24 12.20 8.72
N ILE A 19 -5.22 11.69 7.98
CA ILE A 19 -5.05 10.50 7.11
C ILE A 19 -4.05 10.78 5.99
N GLN A 20 -4.13 11.96 5.36
CA GLN A 20 -3.18 12.40 4.32
C GLN A 20 -1.78 12.63 4.90
N TYR A 21 -1.68 13.15 6.13
CA TYR A 21 -0.42 13.36 6.85
C TYR A 21 0.19 12.06 7.37
N LEU A 22 -0.64 11.10 7.81
CA LEU A 22 -0.24 9.75 8.20
C LEU A 22 0.12 8.87 7.00
N ARG A 23 -0.26 9.27 5.79
CA ARG A 23 0.28 8.73 4.52
C ARG A 23 1.68 9.31 4.30
N GLY A 24 2.56 9.08 5.28
CA GLY A 24 3.91 9.59 5.28
C GLY A 24 4.60 9.28 3.96
N SER A 25 5.42 10.23 3.49
CA SER A 25 6.38 9.93 2.44
C SER A 25 7.21 8.75 2.93
N LEU A 26 7.16 7.66 2.18
CA LEU A 26 8.18 6.63 2.31
C LEU A 26 9.48 7.30 1.87
N ASP A 27 10.21 7.86 2.84
CA ASP A 27 11.59 8.23 2.63
C ASP A 27 12.34 6.91 2.53
N LEU A 28 12.45 6.42 1.29
CA LEU A 28 13.10 5.18 0.96
C LEU A 28 14.60 5.36 1.16
N PRO A 29 15.21 4.70 2.15
CA PRO A 29 16.66 4.65 2.20
C PRO A 29 17.16 3.93 0.93
N PRO A 30 18.34 4.31 0.42
CA PRO A 30 18.98 3.57 -0.66
C PRO A 30 19.22 2.12 -0.22
N CYS A 31 19.21 1.19 -1.18
CA CYS A 31 19.56 -0.20 -0.93
C CYS A 31 20.99 -0.27 -0.38
N PRO A 32 21.22 -0.83 0.82
CA PRO A 32 22.56 -0.97 1.38
C PRO A 32 23.31 -2.20 0.84
N PHE A 33 22.61 -3.09 0.12
CA PHE A 33 23.12 -4.38 -0.35
C PHE A 33 23.71 -4.29 -1.76
N GLU A 34 24.69 -5.14 -2.03
CA GLU A 34 25.24 -5.35 -3.36
C GLU A 34 24.29 -6.18 -4.25
N ASP A 35 24.48 -6.11 -5.56
CA ASP A 35 23.68 -6.94 -6.48
C ASP A 35 24.01 -8.42 -6.26
N ARG A 36 22.95 -9.23 -6.08
CA ARG A 36 23.00 -10.67 -5.81
C ARG A 36 23.54 -11.06 -4.43
N GLU A 37 23.55 -10.14 -3.48
CA GLU A 37 23.88 -10.46 -2.08
C GLU A 37 22.77 -11.29 -1.43
N THR A 38 23.13 -12.37 -0.72
CA THR A 38 22.17 -13.15 0.06
C THR A 38 21.91 -12.47 1.38
N VAL A 39 20.66 -12.11 1.64
CA VAL A 39 20.28 -11.34 2.82
C VAL A 39 19.14 -12.02 3.59
N ILE A 40 19.20 -11.90 4.91
CA ILE A 40 18.12 -12.28 5.82
C ILE A 40 17.61 -11.02 6.49
N LEU A 41 16.36 -10.67 6.21
CA LEU A 41 15.72 -9.47 6.74
C LEU A 41 14.60 -9.86 7.71
N GLU A 42 14.52 -9.15 8.83
CA GLU A 42 13.39 -9.21 9.74
C GLU A 42 12.67 -7.87 9.81
N GLY A 43 11.34 -7.90 9.85
CA GLY A 43 10.55 -6.69 10.00
C GLY A 43 9.08 -6.98 10.27
N THR A 44 8.33 -5.94 10.59
CA THR A 44 6.88 -6.03 10.82
C THR A 44 6.11 -5.49 9.63
N ILE A 45 5.15 -6.24 9.11
CA ILE A 45 4.29 -5.82 8.00
C ILE A 45 3.41 -4.66 8.44
N HIS A 46 3.71 -3.45 7.96
CA HIS A 46 2.86 -2.28 8.17
C HIS A 46 1.71 -2.22 7.16
N ASN A 47 2.00 -2.57 5.91
CA ASN A 47 1.04 -2.59 4.81
C ASN A 47 1.48 -3.60 3.74
N LEU A 48 0.51 -4.10 2.98
CA LEU A 48 0.71 -5.10 1.94
C LEU A 48 -0.05 -4.68 0.67
N GLU A 49 0.66 -4.65 -0.45
CA GLU A 49 0.10 -4.28 -1.75
C GLU A 49 0.41 -5.38 -2.77
N LEU A 50 -0.63 -5.89 -3.43
CA LEU A 50 -0.47 -6.83 -4.53
C LEU A 50 -0.27 -6.02 -5.81
N THR A 51 0.86 -6.23 -6.46
CA THR A 51 1.21 -5.59 -7.73
C THR A 51 1.26 -6.63 -8.84
N GLN A 52 1.36 -6.18 -10.10
CA GLN A 52 1.59 -7.08 -11.24
C GLN A 52 2.97 -7.74 -11.16
N ASP A 53 3.93 -7.04 -10.55
CA ASP A 53 5.34 -7.45 -10.39
C ASP A 53 5.58 -8.21 -9.06
N GLY A 54 4.55 -8.84 -8.49
CA GLY A 54 4.65 -9.55 -7.19
C GLY A 54 4.04 -8.78 -6.02
N VAL A 55 4.49 -9.09 -4.80
CA VAL A 55 3.92 -8.55 -3.55
C VAL A 55 4.84 -7.48 -2.98
N ARG A 56 4.32 -6.25 -2.89
CA ARG A 56 5.01 -5.15 -2.24
C ARG A 56 4.70 -5.19 -0.74
N LEU A 57 5.75 -5.40 0.05
CA LEU A 57 5.68 -5.40 1.51
C LEU A 57 6.25 -4.09 2.03
N ILE A 58 5.44 -3.36 2.79
CA ILE A 58 5.90 -2.17 3.51
C ILE A 58 6.21 -2.60 4.94
N LEU A 59 7.49 -2.66 5.26
CA LEU A 59 8.00 -3.18 6.51
C LEU A 59 8.46 -2.04 7.42
N ASN A 60 8.08 -2.13 8.69
CA ASN A 60 8.59 -1.30 9.77
C ASN A 60 9.67 -2.06 10.54
N ARG A 61 10.64 -1.33 11.10
CA ARG A 61 11.76 -1.89 11.89
C ARG A 61 12.48 -3.00 11.11
N LEU A 62 12.72 -2.74 9.83
CA LEU A 62 13.48 -3.66 8.99
C LEU A 62 14.92 -3.70 9.53
N GLY A 63 15.45 -4.90 9.69
CA GLY A 63 16.84 -5.11 10.08
C GLY A 63 17.39 -6.36 9.42
N THR A 64 18.68 -6.37 9.12
CA THR A 64 19.33 -7.64 8.77
C THR A 64 19.57 -8.45 10.04
N VAL A 65 19.35 -9.75 9.94
CA VAL A 65 19.76 -10.70 10.97
C VAL A 65 21.18 -11.14 10.63
N PRO A 66 22.12 -11.16 11.58
CA PRO A 66 23.43 -11.76 11.34
C PRO A 66 23.22 -13.25 11.03
N GLY A 67 23.40 -13.60 9.76
CA GLY A 67 23.29 -14.97 9.26
C GLY A 67 24.35 -15.15 8.19
N GLU A 68 25.37 -15.93 8.50
CA GLU A 68 26.56 -16.30 7.69
C GLU A 68 27.41 -15.18 7.07
N THR A 69 26.87 -14.00 6.78
CA THR A 69 27.63 -12.82 6.33
C THR A 69 28.22 -12.09 7.54
N GLU A 70 29.55 -11.86 7.54
CA GLU A 70 30.31 -11.20 8.63
C GLU A 70 29.96 -9.70 8.81
N ASP A 71 29.05 -9.16 8.01
CA ASP A 71 28.70 -7.75 8.04
C ASP A 71 27.85 -7.35 9.27
N PRO A 72 28.05 -6.15 9.81
CA PRO A 72 27.26 -5.64 10.93
C PRO A 72 25.77 -5.53 10.53
N PRO A 73 24.84 -5.78 11.47
CA PRO A 73 23.42 -5.73 11.18
C PRO A 73 23.01 -4.32 10.74
N VAL A 74 22.44 -4.22 9.54
CA VAL A 74 21.92 -2.98 8.96
C VAL A 74 20.50 -2.76 9.47
N LEU A 75 20.31 -1.69 10.23
CA LEU A 75 19.00 -1.29 10.76
C LEU A 75 18.41 -0.13 9.96
N PHE A 76 17.21 -0.36 9.43
CA PHE A 76 16.47 0.66 8.71
C PHE A 76 15.64 1.48 9.70
N GLN A 77 16.00 2.74 9.88
CA GLN A 77 15.32 3.65 10.81
C GLN A 77 13.90 4.01 10.36
N LYS A 78 13.61 3.90 9.06
CA LYS A 78 12.33 4.26 8.45
C LYS A 78 11.63 3.05 7.84
N SER A 79 10.32 3.18 7.64
CA SER A 79 9.53 2.20 6.90
C SER A 79 10.14 1.99 5.51
N THR A 80 10.40 0.74 5.16
CA THR A 80 11.04 0.38 3.90
C THR A 80 10.09 -0.50 3.12
N ALA A 81 9.88 -0.14 1.85
CA ALA A 81 9.03 -0.89 0.95
C ALA A 81 9.89 -1.75 0.04
N ILE A 82 9.73 -3.07 0.15
CA ILE A 82 10.45 -4.06 -0.62
C ILE A 82 9.50 -4.80 -1.55
N LEU A 83 10.00 -5.19 -2.72
CA LEU A 83 9.27 -6.06 -3.64
C LEU A 83 9.71 -7.50 -3.41
N VAL A 84 8.76 -8.36 -3.08
CA VAL A 84 8.99 -9.77 -2.76
C VAL A 84 8.04 -10.63 -3.58
N TYR A 85 8.54 -11.79 -4.00
CA TYR A 85 7.73 -12.84 -4.61
C TYR A 85 7.60 -13.96 -3.58
N PRO A 86 6.64 -13.86 -2.64
CA PRO A 86 6.50 -14.86 -1.60
C PRO A 86 6.06 -16.19 -2.20
N ASP A 87 6.53 -17.29 -1.60
CA ASP A 87 6.00 -18.62 -1.88
C ASP A 87 4.48 -18.65 -1.65
N GLU A 88 3.75 -19.39 -2.49
CA GLU A 88 2.27 -19.47 -2.46
C GLU A 88 1.71 -19.92 -1.09
N GLN A 89 2.54 -20.52 -0.25
CA GLN A 89 2.17 -21.06 1.06
C GLN A 89 2.24 -20.01 2.20
N ALA A 90 2.91 -18.87 2.00
CA ALA A 90 3.08 -17.86 3.04
C ALA A 90 1.80 -17.02 3.22
N LYS A 91 1.03 -17.29 4.29
CA LYS A 91 -0.14 -16.47 4.67
C LYS A 91 0.28 -15.19 5.39
N LEU A 92 0.71 -14.18 4.61
CA LEU A 92 1.12 -12.88 5.14
C LEU A 92 -0.09 -12.01 5.51
N GLN A 93 -0.09 -11.48 6.73
CA GLN A 93 -1.12 -10.55 7.21
C GLN A 93 -0.51 -9.25 7.72
N ILE A 94 -1.29 -8.16 7.63
CA ILE A 94 -0.86 -6.86 8.12
C ILE A 94 -0.70 -6.94 9.65
N GLY A 95 0.50 -6.60 10.10
CA GLY A 95 0.93 -6.62 11.49
C GLY A 95 1.87 -7.77 11.82
N ASN A 96 1.93 -8.84 11.03
CA ASN A 96 2.84 -9.95 11.31
C ASN A 96 4.31 -9.49 11.34
N ARG A 97 5.09 -10.07 12.25
CA ARG A 97 6.55 -10.01 12.18
C ARG A 97 7.03 -11.16 11.31
N ILE A 98 7.79 -10.83 10.28
CA ILE A 98 8.26 -11.79 9.28
C ILE A 98 9.78 -11.78 9.18
N ARG A 99 10.32 -12.91 8.72
CA ARG A 99 11.68 -13.06 8.23
C ARG A 99 11.63 -13.35 6.73
N VAL A 100 12.39 -12.59 5.95
CA VAL A 100 12.53 -12.76 4.50
C VAL A 100 13.97 -13.11 4.22
N GLN A 101 14.21 -14.31 3.68
CA GLN A 101 15.53 -14.75 3.23
C GLN A 101 15.52 -14.85 1.71
N GLY A 102 16.50 -14.24 1.06
CA GLY A 102 16.64 -14.33 -0.39
C GLY A 102 17.78 -13.48 -0.91
N THR A 103 17.78 -13.24 -2.21
CA THR A 103 18.84 -12.50 -2.89
C THR A 103 18.41 -11.06 -3.15
N ALA A 104 19.13 -10.10 -2.56
CA ALA A 104 18.90 -8.68 -2.77
C ALA A 104 19.29 -8.27 -4.20
N ARG A 105 18.41 -7.51 -4.84
CA ARG A 105 18.65 -6.88 -6.14
C ARG A 105 18.31 -5.39 -6.06
N PRO A 106 19.32 -4.51 -5.99
CA PRO A 106 19.14 -3.08 -6.20
C PRO A 106 18.57 -2.80 -7.60
N PHE A 107 17.85 -1.68 -7.76
CA PHE A 107 17.37 -1.27 -9.08
C PHE A 107 18.47 -0.56 -9.87
N GLU A 108 18.54 -0.84 -11.18
CA GLU A 108 19.58 -0.29 -12.06
C GLU A 108 19.37 1.21 -12.34
N GLU A 109 20.47 1.96 -12.34
CA GLU A 109 20.49 3.37 -12.76
C GLU A 109 20.71 3.48 -14.27
N ALA A 110 20.18 4.53 -14.89
CA ALA A 110 20.43 4.80 -16.30
C ALA A 110 21.93 5.10 -16.52
N SER A 111 22.62 4.21 -17.24
CA SER A 111 24.05 4.37 -17.52
C SER A 111 24.33 5.34 -18.68
N ASN A 112 23.34 5.58 -19.55
CA ASN A 112 23.44 6.48 -20.69
C ASN A 112 22.29 7.49 -20.74
N PRO A 113 22.51 8.72 -21.25
CA PRO A 113 21.46 9.69 -21.49
C PRO A 113 20.36 9.13 -22.42
N GLY A 114 19.11 9.18 -21.98
CA GLY A 114 17.95 8.65 -22.71
C GLY A 114 17.63 7.17 -22.46
N GLN A 115 18.47 6.45 -21.72
CA GLN A 115 18.15 5.12 -21.20
C GLN A 115 17.11 5.22 -20.09
N PHE A 116 16.26 4.20 -19.97
CA PHE A 116 15.29 4.11 -18.89
C PHE A 116 15.98 3.97 -17.53
N ASP A 117 15.69 4.88 -16.61
CA ASP A 117 16.17 4.84 -15.23
C ASP A 117 15.23 4.00 -14.36
N GLN A 118 15.58 2.73 -14.16
CA GLN A 118 14.77 1.81 -13.37
C GLN A 118 14.74 2.20 -11.90
N LYS A 119 15.86 2.69 -11.34
CA LYS A 119 15.95 3.18 -9.97
C LYS A 119 15.01 4.36 -9.74
N ALA A 120 15.04 5.38 -10.59
CA ALA A 120 14.14 6.52 -10.48
C ALA A 120 12.67 6.12 -10.66
N TYR A 121 12.39 5.23 -11.61
CA TYR A 121 11.03 4.72 -11.83
C TYR A 121 10.49 3.97 -10.60
N GLN A 122 11.26 3.05 -10.03
CA GLN A 122 10.83 2.24 -8.89
C GLN A 122 10.79 3.07 -7.59
N ALA A 123 11.72 4.01 -7.42
CA ALA A 123 11.67 4.98 -6.32
C ALA A 123 10.41 5.85 -6.40
N SER A 124 9.99 6.27 -7.60
CA SER A 124 8.71 7.00 -7.79
C SER A 124 7.48 6.16 -7.44
N ARG A 125 7.58 4.83 -7.56
CA ARG A 125 6.56 3.87 -7.08
C ARG A 125 6.68 3.57 -5.58
N GLY A 126 7.65 4.15 -4.90
CA GLY A 126 7.86 3.95 -3.48
C GLY A 126 8.54 2.62 -3.14
N LEU A 127 9.38 2.05 -4.01
CA LEU A 127 10.15 0.82 -3.77
C LEU A 127 11.63 1.12 -3.53
N SER A 128 12.23 0.52 -2.49
CA SER A 128 13.66 0.66 -2.20
C SER A 128 14.51 -0.33 -3.00
N PHE A 129 14.16 -1.61 -2.93
CA PHE A 129 14.86 -2.71 -3.61
C PHE A 129 13.94 -3.94 -3.75
N GLN A 130 14.40 -4.93 -4.50
CA GLN A 130 13.72 -6.19 -4.71
C GLN A 130 14.49 -7.35 -4.06
N ILE A 131 13.76 -8.36 -3.58
CA ILE A 131 14.33 -9.63 -3.14
C ILE A 131 13.82 -10.73 -4.06
N GLN A 132 14.76 -11.44 -4.67
CA GLN A 132 14.49 -12.61 -5.51
C GLN A 132 14.66 -13.90 -4.70
N GLU A 133 13.99 -14.96 -5.15
CA GLU A 133 14.03 -16.30 -4.52
C GLU A 133 13.71 -16.24 -3.01
N ALA A 134 12.76 -15.37 -2.67
CA ALA A 134 12.49 -14.98 -1.31
C ALA A 134 11.65 -16.03 -0.56
N ARG A 135 12.25 -16.67 0.44
CA ARG A 135 11.54 -17.47 1.43
C ARG A 135 11.06 -16.57 2.55
N THR A 136 9.75 -16.58 2.79
CA THR A 136 9.14 -15.75 3.83
C THR A 136 8.58 -16.61 4.95
N GLU A 137 9.07 -16.38 6.17
CA GLU A 137 8.62 -17.06 7.38
C GLU A 137 7.93 -16.04 8.31
N VAL A 138 6.82 -16.46 8.93
CA VAL A 138 6.13 -15.65 9.95
C VAL A 138 6.72 -16.00 11.30
N LEU A 139 7.37 -15.03 11.95
CA LEU A 139 7.96 -15.18 13.28
C LEU A 139 6.93 -14.94 14.38
N GLU A 140 6.01 -13.99 14.16
CA GLU A 140 4.99 -13.61 15.14
C GLU A 140 3.68 -13.19 14.46
N GLU A 141 2.58 -13.78 14.91
CA GLU A 141 1.23 -13.49 14.42
C GLU A 141 0.57 -12.33 15.17
N SER A 142 1.09 -11.11 15.00
CA SER A 142 0.52 -9.89 15.59
C SER A 142 -0.39 -9.15 14.60
N VAL A 143 -1.61 -9.64 14.39
CA VAL A 143 -2.51 -9.12 13.34
C VAL A 143 -3.17 -7.80 13.76
N SER A 144 -3.05 -6.78 12.91
CA SER A 144 -3.80 -5.53 13.07
C SER A 144 -5.22 -5.70 12.51
N PHE A 145 -6.17 -6.19 13.32
CA PHE A 145 -7.54 -6.54 12.88
C PHE A 145 -8.23 -5.48 12.01
N LEU A 146 -8.15 -4.20 12.37
CA LEU A 146 -8.77 -3.12 11.60
C LEU A 146 -8.13 -2.96 10.21
N LYS A 147 -6.80 -2.93 10.15
CA LYS A 147 -6.05 -2.79 8.88
C LYS A 147 -6.21 -4.02 8.01
N GLN A 148 -6.14 -5.20 8.61
CA GLN A 148 -6.35 -6.47 7.92
C GLN A 148 -7.78 -6.60 7.40
N GLY A 149 -8.78 -6.22 8.19
CA GLY A 149 -10.18 -6.20 7.75
C GLY A 149 -10.41 -5.25 6.59
N LEU A 150 -9.84 -4.04 6.65
CA LEU A 150 -9.92 -3.07 5.55
C LEU A 150 -9.21 -3.59 4.28
N PHE A 151 -8.07 -4.26 4.44
CA PHE A 151 -7.36 -4.92 3.34
C PHE A 151 -8.20 -6.02 2.70
N VAL A 152 -8.85 -6.88 3.50
CA VAL A 152 -9.74 -7.95 3.00
C VAL A 152 -10.93 -7.36 2.25
N ILE A 153 -11.59 -6.34 2.81
CA ILE A 153 -12.70 -5.65 2.15
C ILE A 153 -12.25 -5.03 0.83
N ARG A 154 -11.11 -4.31 0.84
CA ARG A 154 -10.53 -3.72 -0.38
C ARG A 154 -10.27 -4.79 -1.44
N ARG A 155 -9.74 -5.95 -1.04
CA ARG A 155 -9.46 -7.06 -1.95
C ARG A 155 -10.74 -7.71 -2.48
N ALA A 156 -11.76 -7.89 -1.65
CA ALA A 156 -13.06 -8.40 -2.09
C ALA A 156 -13.70 -7.48 -3.13
N LEU A 157 -13.69 -6.16 -2.87
CA LEU A 157 -14.20 -5.17 -3.82
C LEU A 157 -13.37 -5.14 -5.12
N TYR A 158 -12.05 -5.27 -5.02
CA TYR A 158 -11.17 -5.36 -6.18
C TYR A 158 -11.51 -6.58 -7.05
N THR A 159 -11.70 -7.75 -6.44
CA THR A 159 -12.09 -8.97 -7.16
C THR A 159 -13.47 -8.81 -7.80
N ALA A 160 -14.43 -8.21 -7.09
CA ALA A 160 -15.75 -7.91 -7.63
C ALA A 160 -15.67 -6.95 -8.82
N ALA A 161 -14.87 -5.88 -8.72
CA ALA A 161 -14.63 -4.93 -9.81
C ALA A 161 -13.97 -5.60 -11.02
N LYS A 162 -13.01 -6.51 -10.80
CA LYS A 162 -12.38 -7.30 -11.87
C LYS A 162 -13.39 -8.21 -12.60
N GLY A 163 -14.44 -8.64 -11.93
CA GLY A 163 -15.52 -9.44 -12.54
C GLY A 163 -16.58 -8.61 -13.29
N LEU A 164 -16.54 -7.28 -13.17
CA LEU A 164 -17.49 -6.38 -13.82
C LEU A 164 -16.94 -5.92 -15.18
N GLY A 165 -17.17 -6.74 -16.20
CA GLY A 165 -16.88 -6.40 -17.60
C GLY A 165 -15.47 -6.74 -18.08
N ASP A 166 -15.07 -6.11 -19.16
CA ASP A 166 -13.74 -6.23 -19.76
C ASP A 166 -12.68 -5.52 -18.90
N GLN A 167 -11.40 -5.85 -19.14
CA GLN A 167 -10.28 -5.41 -18.29
C GLN A 167 -10.14 -3.88 -18.22
N GLU A 168 -10.48 -3.16 -19.30
CA GLU A 168 -10.44 -1.70 -19.32
C GLU A 168 -11.54 -1.10 -18.44
N THR A 169 -12.78 -1.56 -18.60
CA THR A 169 -13.93 -1.12 -17.79
C THR A 169 -13.71 -1.45 -16.32
N ALA A 170 -13.25 -2.66 -16.01
CA ALA A 170 -12.91 -3.06 -14.65
C ALA A 170 -11.86 -2.14 -14.01
N GLY A 171 -10.84 -1.73 -14.77
CA GLY A 171 -9.82 -0.80 -14.31
C GLY A 171 -10.36 0.60 -14.01
N VAL A 172 -11.23 1.12 -14.86
CA VAL A 172 -11.87 2.44 -14.64
C VAL A 172 -12.81 2.38 -13.43
N VAL A 173 -13.64 1.35 -13.31
CA VAL A 173 -14.56 1.17 -12.18
C VAL A 173 -13.79 1.03 -10.85
N ALA A 174 -12.71 0.23 -10.83
CA ALA A 174 -11.85 0.11 -9.66
C ALA A 174 -11.21 1.45 -9.28
N ALA A 175 -10.76 2.24 -10.27
CA ALA A 175 -10.19 3.57 -10.01
C ALA A 175 -11.22 4.53 -9.43
N MET A 176 -12.46 4.52 -9.92
CA MET A 176 -13.52 5.43 -9.45
C MET A 176 -14.06 5.06 -8.07
N VAL A 177 -14.28 3.77 -7.81
CA VAL A 177 -14.92 3.30 -6.57
C VAL A 177 -13.92 3.08 -5.45
N LEU A 178 -12.74 2.52 -5.77
CA LEU A 178 -11.74 2.11 -4.79
C LEU A 178 -10.53 3.05 -4.74
N GLY A 179 -10.44 4.01 -5.68
CA GLY A 179 -9.23 4.81 -5.86
C GLY A 179 -8.04 4.01 -6.38
N GLU A 180 -8.25 2.76 -6.81
CA GLU A 180 -7.20 1.82 -7.18
C GLU A 180 -6.94 1.87 -8.70
N ARG A 181 -5.73 2.25 -9.09
CA ARG A 181 -5.35 2.46 -10.49
C ARG A 181 -4.45 1.36 -11.04
N SER A 182 -4.18 0.32 -10.25
CA SER A 182 -3.32 -0.80 -10.65
C SER A 182 -3.85 -1.61 -11.84
N LEU A 183 -5.17 -1.64 -12.04
CA LEU A 183 -5.82 -2.35 -13.15
C LEU A 183 -5.85 -1.57 -14.47
N MET A 184 -5.66 -0.26 -14.44
CA MET A 184 -5.71 0.56 -15.65
C MET A 184 -4.41 0.44 -16.43
N ALA A 185 -4.50 0.07 -17.72
CA ALA A 185 -3.38 0.09 -18.64
C ALA A 185 -2.78 1.50 -18.76
N GLN A 186 -1.48 1.57 -19.04
CA GLN A 186 -0.79 2.85 -19.15
C GLN A 186 -1.35 3.71 -20.29
N GLU A 187 -1.78 3.08 -21.38
CA GLU A 187 -2.46 3.73 -22.48
C GLU A 187 -3.78 4.38 -22.04
N THR A 188 -4.64 3.66 -21.32
CA THR A 188 -5.87 4.21 -20.74
C THR A 188 -5.57 5.37 -19.79
N LYS A 189 -4.56 5.25 -18.92
CA LYS A 189 -4.14 6.37 -18.04
C LYS A 189 -3.73 7.59 -18.85
N ASN A 190 -2.99 7.40 -19.93
CA ASN A 190 -2.53 8.48 -20.82
C ASN A 190 -3.69 9.10 -21.61
N LEU A 191 -4.68 8.31 -22.04
CA LEU A 191 -5.90 8.81 -22.69
C LEU A 191 -6.69 9.74 -21.76
N TYR A 192 -6.93 9.33 -20.50
CA TYR A 192 -7.61 10.17 -19.52
C TYR A 192 -6.78 11.39 -19.09
N LYS A 193 -5.44 11.32 -19.19
CA LYS A 193 -4.53 12.44 -18.92
C LYS A 193 -4.54 13.46 -20.05
N SER A 194 -4.41 13.00 -21.29
CA SER A 194 -4.44 13.85 -22.49
C SER A 194 -5.82 14.50 -22.69
N GLY A 195 -6.90 13.81 -22.33
CA GLY A 195 -8.27 14.34 -22.33
C GLY A 195 -8.63 15.26 -21.15
N GLY A 196 -7.71 15.55 -20.22
CA GLY A 196 -7.95 16.46 -19.08
C GLY A 196 -8.89 15.94 -17.98
N ILE A 197 -9.37 14.70 -18.08
CA ILE A 197 -10.37 14.10 -17.17
C ILE A 197 -9.77 13.18 -16.09
N SER A 198 -8.45 13.21 -15.90
CA SER A 198 -7.76 12.41 -14.87
C SER A 198 -8.24 12.65 -13.44
N HIS A 199 -8.88 13.80 -13.19
CA HIS A 199 -9.43 14.14 -11.87
C HIS A 199 -10.65 13.28 -11.49
N ILE A 200 -11.39 12.73 -12.47
CA ILE A 200 -12.54 11.84 -12.22
C ILE A 200 -12.07 10.44 -11.76
N LEU A 201 -10.86 10.04 -12.19
CA LEU A 201 -10.17 8.82 -11.73
C LEU A 201 -9.57 8.98 -10.32
N ALA A 202 -9.73 10.14 -9.69
CA ALA A 202 -9.39 10.35 -8.29
C ALA A 202 -10.66 10.25 -7.44
N ILE A 203 -10.52 9.80 -6.20
CA ILE A 203 -11.64 9.80 -5.25
C ILE A 203 -12.15 11.24 -5.11
N SER A 204 -13.36 11.50 -5.58
CA SER A 204 -13.98 12.82 -5.46
C SER A 204 -14.49 13.07 -4.05
N GLY A 205 -14.56 14.35 -3.65
CA GLY A 205 -15.15 14.75 -2.37
C GLY A 205 -16.61 14.27 -2.22
N LEU A 206 -17.31 14.04 -3.32
CA LEU A 206 -18.67 13.49 -3.33
C LEU A 206 -18.70 12.02 -2.89
N HIS A 207 -17.82 11.17 -3.44
CA HIS A 207 -17.74 9.75 -3.04
C HIS A 207 -17.46 9.61 -1.54
N ILE A 208 -16.51 10.40 -1.05
CA ILE A 208 -16.16 10.44 0.37
C ILE A 208 -17.34 10.93 1.22
N SER A 209 -18.06 11.97 0.76
CA SER A 209 -19.23 12.51 1.48
C SER A 209 -20.39 11.51 1.56
N MET A 210 -20.65 10.74 0.49
CA MET A 210 -21.68 9.70 0.50
C MET A 210 -21.34 8.57 1.47
N ILE A 211 -20.09 8.09 1.43
CA ILE A 211 -19.60 7.04 2.35
C ILE A 211 -19.68 7.54 3.80
N GLY A 212 -19.24 8.78 4.04
CA GLY A 212 -19.34 9.42 5.35
C GLY A 212 -20.79 9.54 5.85
N MET A 213 -21.73 9.90 4.97
CA MET A 213 -23.15 9.98 5.31
C MET A 213 -23.74 8.59 5.59
N ALA A 214 -23.40 7.57 4.82
CA ALA A 214 -23.86 6.20 5.03
C ALA A 214 -23.35 5.65 6.37
N LEU A 215 -22.05 5.83 6.66
CA LEU A 215 -21.44 5.43 7.92
C LEU A 215 -22.05 6.19 9.10
N TYR A 216 -22.27 7.50 8.96
CA TYR A 216 -22.93 8.31 9.98
C TYR A 216 -24.35 7.81 10.28
N ARG A 217 -25.15 7.48 9.25
CA ARG A 217 -26.50 6.93 9.44
C ARG A 217 -26.46 5.58 10.15
N LEU A 218 -25.49 4.71 9.80
CA LEU A 218 -25.35 3.38 10.40
C LEU A 218 -24.90 3.47 11.87
N LEU A 219 -23.89 4.28 12.17
CA LEU A 219 -23.44 4.54 13.54
C LEU A 219 -24.53 5.20 14.38
N ARG A 220 -25.27 6.16 13.82
CA ARG A 220 -26.40 6.79 14.53
C ARG A 220 -27.51 5.78 14.83
N ARG A 221 -27.76 4.82 13.94
CA ARG A 221 -28.77 3.77 14.17
C ARG A 221 -28.30 2.72 15.18
N ALA A 222 -27.00 2.40 15.19
CA ALA A 222 -26.41 1.42 16.11
C ALA A 222 -26.19 1.98 17.54
N PHE A 223 -25.75 3.25 17.66
CA PHE A 223 -25.42 3.88 18.95
C PHE A 223 -26.48 4.88 19.44
N GLY A 224 -27.38 5.35 18.58
CA GLY A 224 -28.44 6.31 18.94
C GLY A 224 -29.58 5.73 19.76
N GLY A 225 -29.62 4.41 19.99
CA GLY A 225 -30.55 3.77 20.92
C GLY A 225 -30.10 3.77 22.38
N PHE A 226 -28.83 4.12 22.67
CA PHE A 226 -28.27 4.06 24.03
C PHE A 226 -28.18 5.42 24.73
N TRP A 227 -28.47 6.53 24.03
CA TRP A 227 -28.22 7.90 24.50
C TRP A 227 -29.35 8.89 24.17
N LEU A 228 -30.60 8.45 24.22
CA LEU A 228 -31.77 9.34 24.23
C LEU A 228 -32.74 8.82 25.30
N PRO A 229 -32.87 9.49 26.47
CA PRO A 229 -34.10 9.40 27.25
C PRO A 229 -35.29 9.98 26.46
#